data_AF-A0A924F370-F1
#
_entry.id   AF-A0A924F370-F1
#
_cell.length_a   1.000
_cell.length_b   1.000
_cell.length_c   1.000
_cell.angle_alpha   90.00
_cell.angle_beta   90.00
_cell.angle_gamma   90.00
#
_symmetry.space_group_name_H-M   'P 1'
#
loop_
_entity.id
_entity.type
_entity.pdbx_description
1 polymer ?
#
loop_
_entity_poly.entity_id
_entity_poly.type
_entity_poly.pdbx_seq_one_letter_code
_entity_poly.pdbx_strand_id
1 'polypeptide(L)'
;MIKKPTKQQHLKHQKRHKIIIGLSIVVVAVLLGLIFALIVLPRTIDGIRLHRINAIYSSIELPANTYSETNDIFGDRRPYEYDQGRTMSSSKRFVVAQTVTETSDVVDKAIKAAGYMPFEEAYPGSVSKEFHYKTPDGAYIRLNVESKLRLDAFQNTYWMEGKLTDEFFKIDPNAGPSLVTLKVNLDDNNE
;
A
#
# COMPACT_ATOMS: atom_id res chain seq x y z
N MET A 1 13.04 40.02 62.11
CA MET A 1 13.53 38.72 62.63
C MET A 1 13.09 37.62 61.68
N ILE A 2 13.99 37.05 60.88
CA ILE A 2 13.65 35.94 59.98
C ILE A 2 13.76 34.63 60.78
N LYS A 3 12.62 33.98 61.05
CA LYS A 3 12.58 32.67 61.73
C LYS A 3 13.24 31.63 60.83
N LYS A 4 14.39 31.09 61.24
CA LYS A 4 15.03 29.96 60.56
C LYS A 4 14.12 28.73 60.67
N PRO A 5 13.92 27.97 59.57
CA PRO A 5 13.06 26.80 59.60
C PRO A 5 13.61 25.75 60.56
N THR A 6 12.73 25.20 61.41
CA THR A 6 13.09 24.14 62.36
C THR A 6 13.51 22.87 61.60
N LYS A 7 14.41 22.06 62.18
CA LYS A 7 14.97 20.83 61.57
C LYS A 7 13.89 19.89 60.98
N GLN A 8 12.70 19.84 61.61
CA GLN A 8 11.53 19.10 61.11
C GLN A 8 10.89 19.71 59.85
N GLN A 9 10.84 21.04 59.71
CA GLN A 9 10.37 21.72 58.50
C GLN A 9 11.32 21.48 57.32
N HIS A 10 12.64 21.47 57.58
CA HIS A 10 13.65 21.15 56.57
C HIS A 10 13.52 19.71 56.04
N LEU A 11 13.31 18.73 56.92
CA LEU A 11 13.10 17.32 56.56
C LEU A 11 11.78 17.12 55.78
N LYS A 12 10.71 17.82 56.16
CA LYS A 12 9.41 17.76 55.46
C LYS A 12 9.50 18.39 54.06
N HIS A 13 10.27 19.47 53.92
CA HIS A 13 10.55 20.12 52.63
C HIS A 13 11.41 19.24 51.72
N GLN A 14 12.44 18.58 52.26
CA GLN A 14 13.26 17.61 51.52
C GLN A 14 12.44 16.38 51.06
N LYS A 15 11.58 15.82 51.92
CA LYS A 15 10.68 14.72 51.53
C LYS A 15 9.72 15.13 50.41
N ARG A 16 9.11 16.32 50.50
CA ARG A 16 8.27 16.87 49.43
C ARG A 16 9.03 17.08 48.12
N HIS A 17 10.25 17.62 48.18
CA HIS A 17 11.09 17.78 46.99
C HIS A 17 11.43 16.44 46.33
N LYS A 18 11.79 15.42 47.11
CA LYS A 18 12.04 14.06 46.58
C LYS A 18 10.79 13.46 45.93
N ILE A 19 9.62 13.63 46.56
CA ILE A 19 8.34 13.17 45.99
C ILE A 19 8.05 13.89 44.67
N ILE A 20 8.20 15.22 44.63
CA ILE A 20 7.95 16.02 43.42
C ILE A 20 8.91 15.61 42.29
N ILE A 21 10.22 15.51 42.57
CA ILE A 21 11.22 15.07 41.59
C ILE A 21 10.89 13.65 41.08
N GLY A 22 10.54 12.73 41.99
CA GLY A 22 10.12 11.38 41.62
C GLY A 22 8.89 11.39 40.71
N LEU A 23 7.87 12.20 41.03
CA LEU A 23 6.67 12.37 40.22
C LEU A 23 6.99 12.96 38.85
N SER A 24 7.85 13.98 38.78
CA SER A 24 8.29 14.58 37.52
C SER A 24 9.01 13.58 36.62
N ILE A 25 9.87 12.73 37.17
CA ILE A 25 10.55 11.67 36.41
C ILE A 25 9.53 10.68 35.84
N VAL A 26 8.54 10.27 36.64
CA VAL A 26 7.48 9.35 36.18
C VAL A 26 6.67 9.98 35.06
N VAL A 27 6.27 11.26 35.19
CA VAL A 27 5.52 11.97 34.15
C VAL A 27 6.32 12.06 32.85
N VAL A 28 7.62 12.39 32.92
CA VAL A 28 8.49 12.43 31.73
C VAL A 28 8.61 11.04 31.09
N ALA A 29 8.78 9.99 31.89
CA ALA A 29 8.86 8.62 31.37
C ALA A 29 7.56 8.20 30.65
N VAL A 30 6.39 8.53 31.21
CA VAL A 30 5.09 8.26 30.57
C VAL A 30 4.95 9.03 29.26
N LEU A 31 5.32 10.31 29.22
CA LEU A 31 5.26 11.12 28.00
C LEU A 31 6.17 10.57 26.90
N LEU A 32 7.40 10.17 27.25
CA LEU A 32 8.32 9.53 26.30
C LEU A 32 7.78 8.19 25.81
N GLY A 33 7.18 7.38 26.69
CA GLY A 33 6.53 6.14 26.32
C GLY A 33 5.36 6.35 25.34
N LEU A 34 4.55 7.38 25.57
CA LEU A 34 3.45 7.75 24.66
C LEU A 34 3.96 8.24 23.31
N ILE A 35 5.00 9.08 23.27
CA ILE A 35 5.63 9.52 22.02
C ILE A 35 6.16 8.31 21.24
N PHE A 36 6.83 7.38 21.93
CA PHE A 36 7.34 6.18 21.29
C PHE A 36 6.22 5.32 20.72
N ALA A 37 5.17 5.03 21.51
CA ALA A 37 4.07 4.17 21.11
C ALA A 37 3.19 4.78 20.01
N LEU A 38 2.93 6.09 20.05
CA LEU A 38 2.00 6.76 19.13
C LEU A 38 2.66 7.31 17.87
N ILE A 39 3.99 7.55 17.89
CA ILE A 39 4.68 8.23 16.78
C ILE A 39 5.82 7.37 16.22
N VAL A 40 6.71 6.89 17.08
CA VAL A 40 7.94 6.20 16.61
C VAL A 40 7.63 4.81 16.11
N LEU A 41 6.87 4.03 16.89
CA LEU A 41 6.55 2.64 16.55
C LEU A 41 5.73 2.53 15.25
N PRO A 42 4.64 3.31 15.04
CA PRO A 42 3.88 3.24 13.79
C PRO A 42 4.72 3.59 12.57
N ARG A 43 5.50 4.68 12.62
CA ARG A 43 6.38 5.08 11.51
C ARG A 43 7.42 4.01 11.16
N THR A 44 7.91 3.30 12.16
CA THR A 44 8.87 2.21 11.94
C THR A 44 8.19 1.03 11.25
N ILE A 45 6.99 0.66 11.69
CA ILE A 45 6.18 -0.40 11.07
C ILE A 45 5.85 -0.04 9.62
N ASP A 46 5.39 1.19 9.37
CA ASP A 46 5.07 1.68 8.03
C ASP A 46 6.31 1.65 7.13
N GLY A 47 7.48 2.03 7.65
CA GLY A 47 8.74 1.96 6.92
C GLY A 47 9.13 0.52 6.52
N ILE A 48 8.97 -0.44 7.43
CA ILE A 48 9.22 -1.87 7.15
C ILE A 48 8.25 -2.39 6.08
N ARG A 49 6.96 -2.03 6.20
CA ARG A 49 5.93 -2.41 5.23
C ARG A 49 6.21 -1.84 3.84
N LEU A 50 6.56 -0.55 3.77
CA LEU A 50 6.96 0.11 2.53
C LEU A 50 8.17 -0.58 1.88
N HIS A 51 9.17 -0.95 2.68
CA HIS A 51 10.34 -1.66 2.18
C HIS A 51 9.95 -3.03 1.59
N ARG A 52 9.10 -3.79 2.28
CA ARG A 52 8.61 -5.09 1.81
C ARG A 52 7.83 -4.98 0.50
N ILE A 53 6.96 -3.99 0.37
CA ILE A 53 6.20 -3.74 -0.87
C ILE A 53 7.15 -3.39 -2.02
N ASN A 54 8.14 -2.51 -1.78
CA ASN A 54 9.13 -2.16 -2.80
C ASN A 54 10.01 -3.36 -3.20
N ALA A 55 10.36 -4.23 -2.25
CA ALA A 55 11.10 -5.45 -2.53
C ALA A 55 10.30 -6.39 -3.45
N ILE A 56 8.99 -6.54 -3.21
CA ILE A 56 8.09 -7.31 -4.08
C ILE A 56 8.13 -6.74 -5.50
N TYR A 57 7.87 -5.44 -5.66
CA TYR A 57 7.92 -4.80 -6.98
C TYR A 57 9.28 -4.89 -7.67
N SER A 58 10.37 -4.84 -6.91
CA SER A 58 11.73 -4.90 -7.47
C SER A 58 12.15 -6.32 -7.86
N SER A 59 11.54 -7.34 -7.27
CA SER A 59 11.80 -8.73 -7.62
C SER A 59 11.13 -9.18 -8.92
N ILE A 60 10.11 -8.44 -9.37
CA ILE A 60 9.41 -8.72 -10.62
C ILE A 60 10.12 -7.96 -11.74
N GLU A 61 10.89 -8.67 -12.56
CA GLU A 61 11.58 -8.10 -13.70
C GLU A 61 10.59 -7.69 -14.80
N LEU A 62 10.27 -6.39 -14.88
CA LEU A 62 9.36 -5.86 -15.88
C LEU A 62 10.01 -5.82 -17.29
N PRO A 63 9.21 -5.88 -18.37
CA PRO A 63 9.72 -5.78 -19.74
C PRO A 63 10.53 -4.48 -19.98
N ALA A 64 11.58 -4.54 -20.81
CA ALA A 64 12.44 -3.38 -21.08
C ALA A 64 11.71 -2.20 -21.78
N ASN A 65 10.63 -2.47 -22.49
CA ASN A 65 9.79 -1.50 -23.21
C ASN A 65 8.64 -0.95 -22.36
N THR A 66 8.85 -0.84 -21.05
CA THR A 66 7.84 -0.38 -20.09
C THR A 66 7.91 1.14 -19.89
N TYR A 67 6.77 1.81 -19.97
CA TYR A 67 6.60 3.21 -19.59
C TYR A 67 5.76 3.31 -18.31
N SER A 68 6.30 3.88 -17.23
CA SER A 68 5.52 4.07 -15.99
C SER A 68 4.53 5.23 -16.13
N GLU A 69 3.25 4.99 -15.81
CA GLU A 69 2.23 6.05 -15.74
C GLU A 69 2.11 6.59 -14.32
N THR A 70 1.75 5.73 -13.36
CA THR A 70 1.40 6.12 -12.00
C THR A 70 1.92 5.11 -11.00
N ASN A 71 2.48 5.59 -9.90
CA ASN A 71 2.90 4.77 -8.78
C ASN A 71 2.26 5.32 -7.50
N ASP A 72 1.39 4.54 -6.86
CA ASP A 72 0.87 4.82 -5.53
C ASP A 72 1.37 3.73 -4.59
N ILE A 73 2.51 4.00 -3.95
CA ILE A 73 3.22 3.02 -3.11
C ILE A 73 3.33 3.59 -1.71
N PHE A 74 2.83 2.83 -0.75
CA PHE A 74 2.73 3.27 0.63
C PHE A 74 2.92 2.11 1.60
N GLY A 75 3.43 2.42 2.79
CA GLY A 75 3.65 1.45 3.85
C GLY A 75 2.57 1.46 4.92
N ASP A 76 1.88 2.58 5.09
CA ASP A 76 0.81 2.73 6.06
C ASP A 76 -0.41 1.90 5.67
N ARG A 77 -1.12 1.33 6.65
CA ARG A 77 -2.36 0.60 6.40
C ARG A 77 -3.49 1.59 6.12
N ARG A 78 -4.12 1.49 4.94
CA ARG A 78 -5.19 2.39 4.49
C ARG A 78 -6.51 1.62 4.34
N PRO A 79 -7.40 1.63 5.33
CA PRO A 79 -8.72 1.01 5.18
C PRO A 79 -9.59 1.81 4.21
N TYR A 80 -10.49 1.14 3.50
CA TYR A 80 -11.51 1.83 2.69
C TYR A 80 -12.50 2.58 3.59
N GLU A 81 -12.87 3.80 3.22
CA GLU A 81 -13.83 4.60 3.99
C GLU A 81 -15.17 3.88 4.18
N TYR A 82 -15.66 3.24 3.10
CA TYR A 82 -16.94 2.53 3.07
C TYR A 82 -16.88 1.08 3.56
N ASP A 83 -15.67 0.51 3.74
CA ASP A 83 -15.48 -0.84 4.25
C ASP A 83 -14.14 -0.94 5.02
N GLN A 84 -14.21 -0.70 6.33
CA GLN A 84 -13.06 -0.74 7.22
C GLN A 84 -12.44 -2.15 7.38
N GLY A 85 -13.14 -3.19 6.90
CA GLY A 85 -12.62 -4.55 6.86
C GLY A 85 -11.63 -4.79 5.72
N ARG A 86 -11.55 -3.86 4.76
CA ARG A 86 -10.72 -3.96 3.55
C ARG A 86 -9.65 -2.89 3.54
N THR A 87 -8.49 -3.23 2.98
CA THR A 87 -7.37 -2.31 2.88
C THR A 87 -7.01 -2.02 1.43
N MET A 88 -6.63 -0.77 1.15
CA MET A 88 -6.14 -0.36 -0.15
C MET A 88 -4.77 -1.01 -0.42
N SER A 89 -4.56 -1.46 -1.64
CA SER A 89 -3.27 -1.97 -2.10
C SER A 89 -2.39 -0.84 -2.62
N SER A 90 -1.08 -0.98 -2.44
CA SER A 90 -0.14 -0.21 -3.25
C SER A 90 -0.27 -0.66 -4.70
N SER A 91 -0.09 0.26 -5.66
CA SER A 91 -0.20 -0.05 -7.09
C SER A 91 0.90 0.59 -7.92
N LYS A 92 1.35 -0.13 -8.95
CA LYS A 92 2.13 0.40 -10.06
C LYS A 92 1.32 0.23 -11.35
N ARG A 93 1.19 1.31 -12.11
CA ARG A 93 0.57 1.32 -13.43
C ARG A 93 1.61 1.66 -14.48
N PHE A 94 1.68 0.84 -15.50
CA PHE A 94 2.65 1.01 -16.58
C PHE A 94 2.10 0.49 -17.91
N VAL A 95 2.61 1.05 -19.00
CA VAL A 95 2.22 0.72 -20.36
C VAL A 95 3.33 -0.05 -21.03
N VAL A 96 2.95 -1.10 -21.75
CA VAL A 96 3.87 -1.93 -22.54
C VAL A 96 3.42 -1.86 -24.00
N ALA A 97 4.37 -1.63 -24.91
CA ALA A 97 4.10 -1.52 -26.35
C ALA A 97 3.91 -2.90 -27.01
N GLN A 98 2.99 -3.70 -26.46
CA GLN A 98 2.65 -5.07 -26.87
C GLN A 98 1.13 -5.28 -26.75
N THR A 99 0.63 -6.39 -27.31
CA THR A 99 -0.77 -6.79 -27.13
C THR A 99 -1.05 -7.21 -25.68
N VAL A 100 -2.33 -7.22 -25.29
CA VAL A 100 -2.74 -7.64 -23.93
C VAL A 100 -2.28 -9.06 -23.63
N THR A 101 -2.36 -9.97 -24.60
CA THR A 101 -1.96 -11.38 -24.42
C THR A 101 -0.45 -11.53 -24.27
N GLU A 102 0.34 -10.89 -25.13
CA GLU A 102 1.81 -10.95 -25.00
C GLU A 102 2.27 -10.37 -23.66
N THR A 103 1.72 -9.21 -23.28
CA THR A 103 2.05 -8.58 -21.99
C THR A 103 1.61 -9.43 -20.81
N SER A 104 0.41 -10.02 -20.84
CA SER A 104 -0.07 -10.89 -19.76
C SER A 104 0.87 -12.06 -19.54
N ASP A 105 1.31 -12.71 -20.62
CA ASP A 105 2.14 -13.90 -20.55
C ASP A 105 3.55 -13.58 -20.05
N VAL A 106 4.13 -12.45 -20.50
CA VAL A 106 5.45 -12.00 -20.05
C VAL A 106 5.43 -11.62 -18.57
N VAL A 107 4.41 -10.86 -18.13
CA VAL A 107 4.33 -10.40 -16.74
C VAL A 107 3.96 -11.54 -15.79
N ASP A 108 3.04 -12.44 -16.17
CA ASP A 108 2.75 -13.68 -15.42
C ASP A 108 4.01 -14.52 -15.22
N LYS A 109 4.79 -14.71 -16.28
CA LYS A 109 6.06 -15.43 -16.21
C LYS A 109 7.06 -14.74 -15.28
N ALA A 110 7.17 -13.41 -15.32
CA ALA A 110 8.06 -12.66 -14.42
C ALA A 110 7.64 -12.78 -12.95
N ILE A 111 6.34 -12.71 -12.65
CA ILE A 111 5.78 -12.90 -11.30
C ILE A 111 6.08 -14.31 -10.78
N LYS A 112 5.86 -15.33 -11.62
CA LYS A 112 6.18 -16.73 -11.26
C LYS A 112 7.68 -16.94 -11.07
N ALA A 113 8.52 -16.30 -11.89
CA ALA A 113 9.97 -16.36 -11.75
C ALA A 113 10.47 -15.71 -10.44
N ALA A 114 9.75 -14.71 -9.92
CA ALA A 114 9.99 -14.13 -8.59
C ALA A 114 9.57 -15.06 -7.42
N GLY A 115 9.07 -16.27 -7.71
CA GLY A 115 8.67 -17.27 -6.72
C GLY A 115 7.24 -17.11 -6.20
N TYR A 116 6.42 -16.31 -6.87
CA TYR A 116 5.03 -16.07 -6.47
C TYR A 116 4.08 -17.08 -7.11
N MET A 117 3.17 -17.62 -6.31
CA MET A 117 2.29 -18.71 -6.73
C MET A 117 0.90 -18.17 -7.07
N PRO A 118 0.24 -18.69 -8.13
CA PRO A 118 -1.15 -18.36 -8.41
C PRO A 118 -2.04 -18.65 -7.20
N PHE A 119 -2.98 -17.75 -6.92
CA PHE A 119 -3.88 -17.83 -5.78
C PHE A 119 -5.26 -17.35 -6.22
N GLU A 120 -6.24 -18.25 -6.20
CA GLU A 120 -7.61 -18.01 -6.69
C GLU A 120 -7.72 -17.75 -8.21
N GLU A 121 -8.94 -17.90 -8.73
CA GLU A 121 -9.28 -17.54 -10.10
C GLU A 121 -9.81 -16.10 -10.16
N ALA A 122 -9.56 -15.43 -11.28
CA ALA A 122 -10.12 -14.11 -11.54
C ALA A 122 -11.66 -14.15 -11.56
N TYR A 123 -12.29 -13.01 -11.29
CA TYR A 123 -13.75 -12.92 -11.29
C TYR A 123 -14.32 -13.25 -12.69
N PRO A 124 -15.28 -14.19 -12.81
CA PRO A 124 -15.88 -14.53 -14.08
C PRO A 124 -16.55 -13.32 -14.72
N GLY A 125 -16.17 -12.98 -15.96
CA GLY A 125 -16.73 -11.84 -16.70
C GLY A 125 -15.95 -10.53 -16.60
N SER A 126 -14.75 -10.53 -16.00
CA SER A 126 -13.86 -9.37 -16.11
C SER A 126 -13.53 -9.08 -17.59
N VAL A 127 -13.58 -7.79 -17.95
CA VAL A 127 -13.24 -7.30 -19.30
C VAL A 127 -11.73 -7.24 -19.53
N SER A 128 -10.96 -7.35 -18.45
CA SER A 128 -9.50 -7.35 -18.41
C SER A 128 -8.97 -8.74 -18.09
N LYS A 129 -7.73 -9.03 -18.51
CA LYS A 129 -7.05 -10.25 -18.06
C LYS A 129 -6.53 -10.02 -16.64
N GLU A 130 -7.08 -10.78 -15.71
CA GLU A 130 -6.74 -10.71 -14.30
C GLU A 130 -6.05 -11.98 -13.83
N PHE A 131 -5.02 -11.82 -13.00
CA PHE A 131 -4.31 -12.92 -12.35
C PHE A 131 -4.00 -12.54 -10.91
N HIS A 132 -4.20 -13.49 -10.01
CA HIS A 132 -4.00 -13.30 -8.58
C HIS A 132 -2.89 -14.24 -8.10
N TYR A 133 -2.01 -13.73 -7.25
CA TYR A 133 -0.87 -14.46 -6.73
C TYR A 133 -0.67 -14.20 -5.23
N LYS A 134 0.07 -15.09 -4.60
CA LYS A 134 0.48 -14.96 -3.21
C LYS A 134 1.99 -15.16 -3.08
N THR A 135 2.62 -14.32 -2.26
CA THR A 135 4.04 -14.46 -1.92
C THR A 135 4.21 -15.51 -0.82
N PRO A 136 5.41 -16.11 -0.67
CA PRO A 136 5.69 -17.05 0.43
C PRO A 136 5.42 -16.46 1.81
N ASP A 137 5.64 -15.15 1.97
CA ASP A 137 5.42 -14.43 3.23
C ASP A 137 3.95 -13.98 3.42
N GLY A 138 3.04 -14.41 2.54
CA GLY A 138 1.60 -14.19 2.67
C GLY A 138 1.06 -12.86 2.14
N ALA A 139 1.84 -12.10 1.37
CA ALA A 139 1.33 -10.91 0.68
C ALA A 139 0.56 -11.32 -0.59
N TYR A 140 -0.40 -10.50 -0.98
CA TYR A 140 -1.25 -10.70 -2.15
C TYR A 140 -0.82 -9.79 -3.29
N ILE A 141 -0.79 -10.34 -4.50
CA ILE A 141 -0.44 -9.62 -5.72
C ILE A 141 -1.56 -9.81 -6.72
N ARG A 142 -2.05 -8.71 -7.29
CA ARG A 142 -3.06 -8.74 -8.36
C ARG A 142 -2.50 -8.08 -9.60
N LEU A 143 -2.52 -8.81 -10.70
CA LEU A 143 -2.15 -8.35 -12.03
C LEU A 143 -3.43 -8.13 -12.82
N ASN A 144 -3.61 -6.94 -13.37
CA ASN A 144 -4.62 -6.63 -14.36
C ASN A 144 -3.92 -6.14 -15.63
N VAL A 145 -4.26 -6.72 -16.78
CA VAL A 145 -3.78 -6.30 -18.09
C VAL A 145 -4.95 -6.03 -19.02
N GLU A 146 -4.97 -4.86 -19.63
CA GLU A 146 -6.04 -4.41 -20.51
C GLU A 146 -5.50 -3.56 -21.67
N SER A 147 -6.29 -3.41 -22.74
CA SER A 147 -5.93 -2.54 -23.84
C SER A 147 -6.05 -1.09 -23.42
N LYS A 148 -4.96 -0.32 -23.50
CA LYS A 148 -4.99 1.11 -23.15
C LYS A 148 -5.95 1.89 -24.05
N LEU A 149 -5.96 1.58 -25.35
CA LEU A 149 -6.86 2.24 -26.31
C LEU A 149 -8.33 2.04 -25.94
N ARG A 150 -8.68 0.81 -25.54
CA ARG A 150 -10.05 0.48 -25.14
C ARG A 150 -10.41 1.16 -23.81
N LEU A 151 -9.51 1.14 -22.83
CA LEU A 151 -9.73 1.80 -21.54
C LEU A 151 -9.88 3.32 -21.72
N ASP A 152 -8.99 3.97 -22.47
CA ASP A 152 -9.03 5.41 -22.72
C ASP A 152 -10.35 5.79 -23.42
N ALA A 153 -10.81 5.00 -24.41
CA ALA A 153 -12.09 5.22 -25.08
C ALA A 153 -13.30 5.06 -24.13
N PHE A 154 -13.27 4.05 -23.25
CA PHE A 154 -14.29 3.85 -22.22
C PHE A 154 -14.34 5.03 -21.24
N GLN A 155 -13.19 5.41 -20.67
CA GLN A 155 -13.08 6.49 -19.70
C GLN A 155 -13.51 7.82 -20.30
N ASN A 156 -13.04 8.15 -21.51
CA ASN A 156 -13.44 9.37 -22.20
C ASN A 156 -14.95 9.44 -22.40
N THR A 157 -15.57 8.34 -22.80
CA THR A 157 -17.04 8.26 -22.95
C THR A 157 -17.76 8.47 -21.62
N TYR A 158 -17.30 7.80 -20.55
CA TYR A 158 -17.86 7.93 -19.21
C TYR A 158 -17.77 9.37 -18.69
N TRP A 159 -16.60 10.02 -18.80
CA TRP A 159 -16.38 11.39 -18.33
C TRP A 159 -17.13 12.44 -19.14
N MET A 160 -17.42 12.17 -20.41
CA MET A 160 -18.23 13.04 -21.26
C MET A 160 -19.75 12.77 -21.14
N GLU A 161 -20.18 11.95 -20.16
CA GLU A 161 -21.57 11.51 -19.98
C GLU A 161 -22.19 10.90 -21.25
N GLY A 162 -21.35 10.37 -22.12
CA GLY A 162 -21.73 9.76 -23.38
C GLY A 162 -22.23 8.33 -23.19
N LYS A 163 -22.93 7.82 -24.21
CA LYS A 163 -23.18 6.38 -24.34
C LYS A 163 -22.00 5.74 -25.08
N LEU A 164 -21.61 4.54 -24.66
CA LEU A 164 -20.65 3.74 -25.42
C LEU A 164 -21.21 3.55 -26.84
N THR A 165 -20.43 3.96 -27.84
CA THR A 165 -20.80 3.86 -29.25
C THR A 165 -20.45 2.48 -29.79
N ASP A 166 -21.02 2.10 -30.94
CA ASP A 166 -20.63 0.87 -31.64
C ASP A 166 -19.14 0.83 -31.99
N GLU A 167 -18.48 1.99 -32.10
CA GLU A 167 -17.04 2.10 -32.34
C GLU A 167 -16.22 1.60 -31.14
N PHE A 168 -16.67 1.83 -29.91
CA PHE A 168 -16.01 1.27 -28.72
C PHE A 168 -15.98 -0.26 -28.78
N PHE A 169 -17.09 -0.89 -29.15
CA PHE A 169 -17.20 -2.35 -29.24
C PHE A 169 -16.39 -2.95 -30.41
N LYS A 170 -15.93 -2.12 -31.35
CA LYS A 170 -15.02 -2.53 -32.44
C LYS A 170 -13.54 -2.47 -32.05
N ILE A 171 -13.19 -1.84 -30.92
CA ILE A 171 -11.80 -1.82 -30.43
C ILE A 171 -11.46 -3.22 -29.92
N ASP A 172 -10.45 -3.85 -30.53
CA ASP A 172 -9.99 -5.17 -30.13
C ASP A 172 -9.54 -5.17 -28.66
N PRO A 173 -10.15 -5.99 -27.76
CA PRO A 173 -9.69 -6.13 -26.37
C PRO A 173 -8.22 -6.49 -26.24
N ASN A 174 -7.64 -7.16 -27.24
CA ASN A 174 -6.24 -7.58 -27.24
C ASN A 174 -5.29 -6.53 -27.83
N ALA A 175 -5.79 -5.42 -28.37
CA ALA A 175 -4.96 -4.41 -29.02
C ALA A 175 -3.94 -3.78 -28.05
N GLY A 176 -2.71 -3.62 -28.54
CA GLY A 176 -1.69 -2.82 -27.87
C GLY A 176 -1.85 -1.31 -28.14
N PRO A 177 -1.19 -0.45 -27.36
CA PRO A 177 -0.38 -0.81 -26.20
C PRO A 177 -1.25 -1.27 -25.02
N SER A 178 -0.72 -2.19 -24.22
CA SER A 178 -1.40 -2.71 -23.05
C SER A 178 -1.08 -1.88 -21.82
N LEU A 179 -2.10 -1.55 -21.03
CA LEU A 179 -1.94 -1.04 -19.67
C LEU A 179 -1.84 -2.23 -18.72
N VAL A 180 -0.87 -2.18 -17.82
CA VAL A 180 -0.69 -3.11 -16.71
C VAL A 180 -0.92 -2.37 -15.41
N THR A 181 -1.79 -2.92 -14.57
CA THR A 181 -1.94 -2.51 -13.17
C THR A 181 -1.49 -3.66 -12.30
N LEU A 182 -0.37 -3.48 -11.60
CA LEU A 182 0.15 -4.43 -10.63
C LEU A 182 -0.11 -3.89 -9.23
N LYS A 183 -0.90 -4.60 -8.44
CA LYS A 183 -1.26 -4.23 -7.07
C LYS A 183 -0.65 -5.20 -6.07
N VAL A 184 -0.23 -4.67 -4.92
CA VAL A 184 0.36 -5.42 -3.80
C VAL A 184 -0.33 -5.02 -2.51
N ASN A 185 -0.87 -6.02 -1.80
CA ASN A 185 -1.45 -5.86 -0.47
C ASN A 185 -0.77 -6.80 0.54
N LEU A 186 -0.41 -6.29 1.71
CA LEU A 186 0.23 -7.08 2.77
C LEU A 186 -0.78 -7.65 3.77
N ASP A 187 -2.01 -7.13 3.82
CA ASP A 187 -2.96 -7.36 4.91
C ASP A 187 -4.08 -8.33 4.50
N ASP A 188 -4.68 -8.14 3.33
CA ASP A 188 -5.82 -8.94 2.87
C ASP A 188 -5.87 -9.10 1.34
N ASN A 189 -6.66 -10.08 0.90
CA ASN A 189 -6.95 -10.31 -0.52
C ASN A 189 -8.20 -9.57 -0.98
N ASN A 190 -8.91 -8.82 -0.14
CA ASN A 190 -10.23 -8.30 -0.47
C ASN A 190 -10.11 -6.87 -0.99
N GLU A 191 -9.82 -6.73 -2.29
CA GLU A 191 -9.86 -5.46 -3.04
C GLU A 191 -10.87 -5.47 -4.19
#